data_AF-A0A382DST7-F1
#
_entry.id   AF-A0A382DST7-F1
#
_cell.length_a   1.000
_cell.length_b   1.000
_cell.length_c   1.000
_cell.angle_alpha   90.00
_cell.angle_beta   90.00
_cell.angle_gamma   90.00
#
_symmetry.space_group_name_H-M   'P 1'
#
loop_
_entity.id
_entity.type
_entity.pdbx_description
1 polymer ?
#
loop_
_entity_poly.entity_id
_entity_poly.type
_entity_poly.pdbx_seq_one_letter_code
_entity_poly.pdbx_strand_id
1 'polypeptide(L)' 'MSIGPLEIFTLLLLYIVVALIVIWCKEFIFMMALGDSDYPGRYDKTLWFITFFVLFVFAPFLFRGWKNAIKA' A
#
# COMPACT_ATOMS: atom_id res chain seq x y z
N MET A 1 -13.84 -14.94 -31.49
CA MET A 1 -12.71 -15.53 -30.74
C MET A 1 -13.20 -15.67 -29.30
N SER A 2 -13.36 -16.90 -28.80
CA SER A 2 -13.81 -17.13 -27.41
C SER A 2 -12.65 -16.88 -26.47
N ILE A 3 -12.86 -16.10 -25.42
CA ILE A 3 -11.84 -15.90 -24.38
C ILE A 3 -11.71 -17.21 -23.60
N GLY A 4 -10.49 -17.76 -23.53
CA GLY A 4 -10.21 -19.00 -22.82
C GLY A 4 -10.11 -18.80 -21.31
N PRO A 5 -10.27 -19.86 -20.49
CA PRO A 5 -10.19 -19.75 -19.02
C PRO A 5 -8.82 -19.22 -18.54
N LEU A 6 -7.73 -19.52 -19.26
CA LEU A 6 -6.39 -19.00 -18.97
C LEU A 6 -6.32 -17.49 -19.17
N GLU A 7 -6.91 -16.96 -20.25
CA GLU A 7 -6.91 -15.53 -20.57
C GLU A 7 -7.70 -14.75 -19.52
N ILE A 8 -8.84 -15.30 -19.06
CA ILE A 8 -9.62 -14.71 -17.95
C ILE A 8 -8.77 -14.63 -16.68
N PHE A 9 -8.05 -15.71 -16.34
CA PHE A 9 -7.18 -15.74 -15.17
C PHE A 9 -6.03 -14.71 -15.28
N THR A 10 -5.40 -14.59 -16.45
CA THR A 10 -4.35 -13.60 -16.70
C THR A 10 -4.87 -12.16 -16.56
N LEU A 11 -6.06 -11.87 -17.08
CA LEU A 11 -6.68 -10.55 -16.95
C LEU A 11 -7.02 -10.22 -15.50
N LEU A 12 -7.54 -11.19 -14.74
CA LEU A 12 -7.80 -11.04 -13.31
C LEU A 12 -6.51 -10.77 -12.52
N LEU A 13 -5.44 -11.53 -12.81
CA LEU A 13 -4.15 -11.33 -12.17
C LEU A 13 -3.60 -9.92 -12.48
N LEU A 14 -3.67 -9.49 -13.74
CA LEU A 14 -3.24 -8.16 -14.16
C LEU A 14 -4.03 -7.08 -13.42
N TYR A 15 -5.36 -7.22 -13.31
CA TYR A 15 -6.20 -6.31 -12.58
C TYR A 15 -5.79 -6.20 -11.11
N ILE A 16 -5.53 -7.34 -10.45
CA ILE A 16 -5.07 -7.37 -9.04
C ILE A 16 -3.71 -6.67 -8.88
N VAL A 17 -2.76 -6.92 -9.78
CA VAL A 17 -1.43 -6.29 -9.75
C VAL A 17 -1.54 -4.77 -9.91
N VAL A 18 -2.34 -4.30 -10.88
CA VAL A 18 -2.56 -2.87 -11.09
C VAL A 18 -3.23 -2.24 -9.87
N ALA A 19 -4.26 -2.88 -9.31
CA ALA A 19 -4.93 -2.41 -8.10
C ALA A 19 -3.95 -2.32 -6.91
N LEU A 20 -3.06 -3.31 -6.75
CA LEU A 20 -2.04 -3.31 -5.71
C LEU A 20 -1.05 -2.15 -5.88
N ILE A 21 -0.57 -1.89 -7.10
CA ILE A 21 0.33 -0.76 -7.40
C ILE A 21 -0.36 0.56 -7.08
N VAL A 22 -1.61 0.75 -7.49
CA VAL A 22 -2.37 1.98 -7.21
C VAL A 22 -2.54 2.20 -5.70
N ILE A 23 -2.89 1.15 -4.96
CA ILE A 23 -3.02 1.21 -3.49
C ILE A 23 -1.66 1.55 -2.87
N TRP A 24 -0.59 0.89 -3.30
CA TRP A 24 0.75 1.11 -2.79
C TRP A 24 1.19 2.56 -3.00
N CYS A 25 1.10 3.08 -4.22
CA CYS A 25 1.46 4.45 -4.54
C CYS A 25 0.64 5.46 -3.74
N LYS A 26 -0.68 5.26 -3.63
CA LYS A 26 -1.55 6.18 -2.87
C LYS A 26 -1.16 6.24 -1.40
N GLU A 27 -0.95 5.09 -0.77
CA GLU A 27 -0.60 5.01 0.65
C GLU A 27 0.82 5.53 0.91
N PHE A 28 1.76 5.25 0.00
CA PHE A 28 3.14 5.75 0.09
C PHE A 28 3.21 7.28 -0.04
N ILE A 29 2.50 7.86 -1.02
CA ILE A 29 2.43 9.32 -1.16
C ILE A 29 1.82 9.96 0.09
N PHE A 30 0.77 9.36 0.66
CA PHE A 30 0.19 9.85 1.90
C PHE A 30 1.18 9.81 3.07
N MET A 31 1.91 8.71 3.22
CA MET A 31 2.96 8.56 4.24
C MET A 31 4.05 9.64 4.10
N MET A 32 4.47 9.94 2.87
CA MET A 32 5.46 10.99 2.61
C MET A 32 4.91 12.41 2.85
N ALA A 33 3.62 12.62 2.58
CA ALA A 33 2.95 13.92 2.75
C ALA A 33 2.71 14.29 4.22
N LEU A 34 2.62 13.32 5.14
CA LEU A 34 2.52 13.58 6.57
C LEU A 34 3.82 14.23 7.10
N GLY A 35 3.66 15.25 7.95
CA GLY A 35 4.77 15.86 8.67
C GLY A 35 5.29 14.94 9.77
N ASP A 36 6.54 15.11 10.20
CA ASP A 36 7.11 14.31 11.29
C ASP A 36 6.34 14.49 12.61
N SER A 37 5.68 15.63 12.81
CA SER A 37 4.82 15.93 13.96
C SER A 37 3.50 15.15 13.97
N ASP A 38 3.06 14.65 12.82
CA ASP A 38 1.82 13.87 12.70
C ASP A 38 2.03 12.40 13.12
N TYR A 39 3.28 11.99 13.28
CA TYR A 39 3.65 10.67 13.77
C TYR A 39 3.83 10.69 15.30
N PRO A 40 3.30 9.69 16.03
CA PRO A 40 3.44 9.63 17.48
C PRO A 40 4.89 9.38 17.91
N GLY A 41 5.67 8.61 17.15
CA GLY A 41 7.09 8.39 17.38
C GLY A 41 7.98 9.22 16.46
N ARG A 42 9.10 9.72 17.02
CA ARG A 42 10.12 10.51 16.29
C ARG A 42 10.70 9.81 15.05
N TYR A 43 10.72 8.47 15.05
CA TYR A 43 11.30 7.66 13.96
C TYR A 43 10.27 6.87 13.15
N ASP A 44 8.97 7.07 13.42
CA ASP A 44 7.91 6.27 12.80
C ASP A 44 7.85 6.47 11.30
N LYS A 45 8.08 7.68 10.80
CA LYS A 45 8.14 7.96 9.36
C LYS A 45 9.22 7.13 8.66
N THR A 46 10.42 7.08 9.24
CA THR A 46 11.53 6.26 8.71
C THR A 46 11.21 4.77 8.79
N LEU A 47 10.60 4.31 9.88
CA LEU A 47 10.17 2.92 10.03
C LEU A 47 9.11 2.55 8.98
N TRP A 48 8.14 3.43 8.72
CA TRP A 48 7.16 3.24 7.67
C TRP A 48 7.81 3.22 6.29
N PHE A 49 8.72 4.15 6.00
CA PHE A 49 9.48 4.14 4.75
C PHE A 49 10.16 2.79 4.52
N ILE A 50 10.93 2.29 5.50
CA ILE A 50 11.59 0.97 5.40
C ILE A 50 10.56 -0.15 5.22
N THR A 51 9.44 -0.09 5.94
CA THR A 51 8.38 -1.09 5.86
C THR A 51 7.75 -1.15 4.47
N PHE A 52 7.57 -0.02 3.79
CA PHE A 52 7.08 0.04 2.41
C PHE A 52 7.98 -0.67 1.40
N PHE A 53 9.30 -0.76 1.65
CA PHE A 53 10.23 -1.52 0.79
C PHE A 53 10.37 -2.98 1.20
N VAL A 54 10.45 -3.26 2.51
CA VAL A 54 10.65 -4.63 3.02
C VAL A 54 9.38 -5.47 2.90
N LEU A 55 8.22 -4.88 3.23
CA LEU A 55 6.92 -5.53 3.20
C LEU A 55 6.07 -5.00 2.05
N PHE A 56 6.63 -4.90 0.84
CA PHE A 56 6.02 -4.24 -0.31
C PHE A 56 4.52 -4.50 -0.49
N VAL A 57 4.10 -5.77 -0.47
CA VAL A 57 2.69 -6.16 -0.66
C VAL A 57 1.81 -5.78 0.55
N PHE A 58 2.32 -5.91 1.77
CA PHE A 58 1.54 -5.78 3.01
C PHE A 58 1.56 -4.38 3.62
N ALA A 59 2.63 -3.63 3.40
CA ALA A 59 2.87 -2.29 3.94
C ALA A 59 1.69 -1.31 3.77
N PRO A 60 1.07 -1.16 2.57
CA PRO A 60 -0.05 -0.22 2.44
C PRO A 60 -1.27 -0.61 3.29
N PHE A 61 -1.48 -1.90 3.54
CA PHE A 61 -2.58 -2.37 4.38
C PHE A 61 -2.28 -2.15 5.86
N LEU A 62 -1.06 -2.44 6.29
CA LEU A 62 -0.59 -2.15 7.66
C LEU A 62 -0.65 -0.65 7.96
N PHE A 63 -0.18 0.18 7.02
CA PHE A 63 -0.21 1.63 7.14
C PHE A 63 -1.63 2.16 7.23
N ARG A 64 -2.55 1.61 6.42
CA ARG A 64 -3.97 1.95 6.53
C ARG A 64 -4.57 1.56 7.89
N GLY A 65 -4.21 0.39 8.43
CA GLY A 65 -4.61 -0.03 9.77
C GLY A 65 -4.13 0.93 10.85
N TRP A 66 -2.86 1.31 10.81
CA TRP A 66 -2.28 2.32 11.69
C TRP A 66 -2.98 3.68 11.57
N LYS A 67 -3.21 4.16 10.34
CA LYS A 67 -3.93 5.42 10.11
C LYS A 67 -5.33 5.44 10.72
N ASN A 68 -6.02 4.30 10.68
CA ASN A 68 -7.34 4.20 11.28
C ASN A 68 -7.26 4.16 12.81
N ALA A 69 -6.21 3.57 13.38
CA ALA A 69 -5.99 3.52 14.82
C ALA A 69 -5.64 4.88 15.44
N ILE A 70 -4.92 5.74 14.73
CA ILE A 70 -4.57 7.09 15.23
C ILE A 70 -5.68 8.14 15.04
N LYS A 71 -6.67 7.85 14.20
CA LYS A 71 -7.84 8.72 13.99
C LYS A 71 -8.98 8.43 14.96
N ALA A 72 -8.92 7.30 15.66
CA ALA A 72 -9.85 6.90 16.71
C ALA A 72 -9.43 7.52 18.05
#